data_AF-A0A1A9KN42-F1
#
_entry.id   AF-A0A1A9KN42-F1
#
_cell.length_a   1.000
_cell.length_b   1.000
_cell.length_c   1.000
_cell.angle_alpha   90.00
_cell.angle_beta   90.00
_cell.angle_gamma   90.00
#
_symmetry.space_group_name_H-M   'P 1'
#
loop_
_entity.id
_entity.type
_entity.pdbx_description
1 polymer ?
#
loop_
_entity_poly.entity_id
_entity_poly.type
_entity_poly.pdbx_seq_one_letter_code
_entity_poly.pdbx_strand_id
1 'polypeptide(L)' 'MSIEREELDGFEVAYSVQVDNSRMLELLVDEIETGDCFWQITNSCGQILDRSDRYEDQAHCLRDGLNKSLA' A
#
# COMPACT_ATOMS: atom_id res chain seq x y z
N MET A 1 7.89 -15.55 -3.00
CA MET A 1 6.47 -15.71 -2.67
C MET A 1 5.77 -14.46 -3.14
N SER A 2 4.87 -14.58 -4.11
CA SER A 2 4.06 -13.46 -4.59
C SER A 2 2.88 -13.34 -3.64
N ILE A 3 2.61 -12.15 -3.11
CA ILE A 3 1.32 -11.91 -2.45
C ILE A 3 0.29 -11.97 -3.58
N GLU A 4 -0.58 -12.97 -3.57
CA GLU A 4 -1.70 -13.01 -4.52
C GLU A 4 -2.51 -11.73 -4.32
N ARG A 5 -3.05 -11.20 -5.41
CA ARG A 5 -3.89 -10.01 -5.38
C ARG A 5 -5.20 -10.42 -4.68
N GLU A 6 -5.17 -10.59 -3.36
CA GLU A 6 -6.37 -10.65 -2.55
C GLU A 6 -7.16 -9.41 -2.94
N GLU A 7 -8.33 -9.64 -3.53
CA GLU A 7 -9.27 -8.60 -3.88
C GLU A 7 -9.61 -7.89 -2.56
N LEU A 8 -8.93 -6.77 -2.32
CA LEU A 8 -9.29 -5.83 -1.28
C LEU A 8 -10.55 -5.11 -1.78
N ASP A 9 -11.67 -5.84 -1.81
CA ASP A 9 -12.96 -5.32 -2.23
C ASP A 9 -13.25 -4.04 -1.42
N GLY A 10 -13.48 -2.94 -2.13
CA GLY A 10 -13.75 -1.62 -1.55
C GLY A 10 -12.52 -0.73 -1.29
N PHE A 11 -11.29 -1.24 -1.40
CA PHE A 11 -10.08 -0.43 -1.25
C PHE A 11 -9.57 0.09 -2.59
N GLU A 12 -9.35 1.40 -2.68
CA GLU A 12 -8.80 2.06 -3.86
C GLU A 12 -7.44 2.68 -3.56
N VAL A 13 -6.59 2.79 -4.58
CA VAL A 13 -5.29 3.47 -4.44
C VAL A 13 -5.52 4.97 -4.34
N ALA A 14 -5.37 5.52 -3.13
CA ALA A 14 -5.49 6.94 -2.87
C ALA A 14 -4.18 7.69 -3.17
N TYR A 15 -3.04 7.07 -2.85
CA TYR A 15 -1.72 7.66 -3.08
C TYR A 15 -0.75 6.64 -3.66
N SER A 16 0.13 7.11 -4.55
CA SER A 16 1.23 6.32 -5.09
C SER A 16 2.50 7.16 -5.14
N VAL A 17 3.58 6.65 -4.56
CA VAL A 17 4.87 7.33 -4.43
C VAL A 17 5.96 6.43 -4.98
N GLN A 18 6.77 6.95 -5.90
CA GLN A 18 7.94 6.24 -6.37
C GLN A 18 9.03 6.25 -5.30
N VAL A 19 9.42 5.05 -4.83
CA VAL A 19 10.47 4.90 -3.82
C VAL A 19 11.84 4.82 -4.50
N ASP A 20 11.93 4.09 -5.62
CA ASP A 20 13.12 4.01 -6.46
C ASP A 20 12.76 3.66 -7.92
N ASN A 21 13.77 3.35 -8.74
CA ASN A 21 13.60 3.05 -10.17
C ASN A 21 12.76 1.80 -10.46
N SER A 22 12.42 1.00 -9.46
CA SER A 22 11.75 -0.29 -9.65
C SER A 22 10.62 -0.56 -8.65
N ARG A 23 10.46 0.27 -7.61
CA ARG A 23 9.47 0.10 -6.56
C ARG A 23 8.58 1.34 -6.39
N MET A 24 7.29 1.09 -6.27
CA MET A 24 6.26 2.07 -5.91
C MET A 24 5.70 1.70 -4.53
N LEU A 25 5.48 2.70 -3.69
CA LEU A 25 4.70 2.58 -2.47
C LEU A 25 3.29 3.10 -2.77
N GLU A 26 2.28 2.27 -2.54
CA GLU A 26 0.88 2.59 -2.76
C GLU A 26 0.14 2.56 -1.43
N LEU A 27 -0.67 3.58 -1.17
CA LEU A 27 -1.59 3.63 -0.06
C LEU A 27 -2.99 3.31 -0.60
N LEU A 28 -3.57 2.22 -0.13
CA LEU A 28 -4.93 1.83 -0.42
C LEU A 28 -5.83 2.27 0.72
N VAL A 29 -6.96 2.88 0.40
CA VAL A 29 -7.93 3.41 1.36
C VAL A 29 -9.31 2.89 1.00
N ASP A 30 -10.04 2.40 2.00
CA ASP A 30 -11.46 2.11 1.90
C ASP A 30 -12.24 3.41 2.14
N GLU A 31 -12.50 4.14 1.05
CA GLU A 31 -13.26 5.40 1.11
C GLU A 31 -14.78 5.18 1.28
N ILE A 32 -15.25 3.93 1.17
CA ILE A 32 -16.68 3.60 1.10
C ILE A 32 -17.23 3.27 2.48
N GLU A 33 -16.52 2.48 3.29
CA GLU A 33 -17.05 1.97 4.56
C GLU A 33 -16.40 2.60 5.79
N THR A 34 -15.06 2.61 5.87
CA THR A 34 -14.38 2.85 7.16
C THR A 34 -13.30 3.93 7.17
N GLY A 35 -12.70 4.26 6.03
CA GLY A 35 -11.51 5.11 5.95
C GLY A 35 -10.21 4.37 6.28
N ASP A 36 -10.30 3.07 6.50
CA ASP A 36 -9.16 2.22 6.82
C ASP A 36 -8.26 2.06 5.61
N CYS A 37 -7.00 1.69 5.87
CA CYS A 37 -5.98 1.74 4.85
C CYS A 37 -4.90 0.69 5.04
N PHE A 38 -4.20 0.40 3.94
CA PHE A 38 -3.02 -0.45 3.89
C PHE A 38 -1.96 0.24 3.04
N TRP A 39 -0.70 0.01 3.35
CA TRP A 39 0.36 0.28 2.39
C TRP A 39 0.76 -1.01 1.69
N GLN A 40 1.12 -0.91 0.42
CA GLN A 40 1.76 -2.00 -0.31
C GLN A 40 2.90 -1.47 -1.16
N ILE A 41 3.91 -2.32 -1.36
CA ILE A 41 5.03 -2.02 -2.26
C ILE A 41 4.82 -2.85 -3.52
N THR A 42 4.74 -2.20 -4.66
CA THR A 42 4.65 -2.86 -5.97
C THR A 42 5.92 -2.64 -6.78
N ASN A 43 6.21 -3.56 -7.69
CA ASN A 43 7.22 -3.31 -8.72
C ASN A 43 6.61 -2.64 -9.97
N SER A 44 7.46 -2.29 -10.94
CA SER A 44 7.04 -1.68 -12.21
C SER A 44 6.04 -2.51 -13.03
N CYS A 45 5.89 -3.80 -12.74
CA CYS A 45 4.94 -4.70 -13.40
C CYS A 45 3.61 -4.78 -12.63
N GLY A 46 3.44 -4.02 -11.54
CA GLY A 46 2.26 -4.08 -10.67
C GLY A 46 2.22 -5.31 -9.76
N GLN A 47 3.33 -6.05 -9.65
CA GLN A 47 3.41 -7.18 -8.72
C GLN A 47 3.63 -6.65 -7.30
N ILE A 48 2.81 -7.12 -6.36
CA ILE A 48 2.94 -6.81 -4.94
C ILE A 48 4.15 -7.56 -4.37
N LEU A 49 5.12 -6.79 -3.86
CA LEU A 49 6.33 -7.28 -3.22
C LEU A 49 6.15 -7.41 -1.71
N ASP A 50 5.42 -6.47 -1.10
CA ASP A 50 5.14 -6.44 0.34
C ASP A 50 3.82 -5.69 0.59
N ARG A 51 3.17 -5.97 1.72
CA ARG A 51 1.91 -5.33 2.13
C ARG A 51 1.80 -5.33 3.65
N SER A 52 1.23 -4.25 4.18
CA SER A 52 0.98 -4.09 5.61
C SER A 52 -0.28 -4.79 6.10
N ASP A 53 -0.44 -4.84 7.42
CA ASP A 53 -1.74 -5.02 8.06
C ASP A 53 -2.61 -3.75 7.93
N ARG A 54 -3.88 -3.84 8.36
CA ARG A 54 -4.88 -2.77 8.30
C ARG A 54 -4.57 -1.67 9.31
N TYR A 55 -4.72 -0.42 8.87
CA TYR A 55 -4.59 0.78 9.69
C TYR A 55 -5.88 1.60 9.67
N GLU A 56 -6.26 2.15 10.82
CA GLU A 56 -7.36 3.13 10.94
C GLU A 56 -6.85 4.58 10.73
N ASP A 57 -5.54 4.80 10.83
CA ASP A 57 -4.89 6.11 10.66
C ASP A 57 -4.02 6.12 9.39
N GLN A 58 -4.45 6.90 8.38
CA GLN A 58 -3.76 7.03 7.10
C GLN A 58 -2.38 7.67 7.20
N ALA A 59 -2.20 8.65 8.07
CA ALA A 59 -0.90 9.29 8.25
C ALA A 59 0.09 8.32 8.89
N HIS A 60 -0.39 7.49 9.83
CA HIS A 60 0.43 6.43 10.39
C HIS A 60 0.78 5.37 9.34
N CYS A 61 -0.22 4.91 8.58
CA CYS A 61 -0.04 3.93 7.52
C CYS A 61 1.01 4.37 6.49
N LEU A 62 0.88 5.61 5.98
CA LEU A 62 1.84 6.16 5.02
C LEU A 62 3.25 6.27 5.62
N ARG A 63 3.37 6.74 6.87
CA ARG A 63 4.67 6.85 7.54
C ARG A 63 5.35 5.50 7.69
N ASP A 64 4.59 4.47 8.08
CA ASP A 64 5.10 3.11 8.23
C ASP A 64 5.59 2.55 6.89
N GLY A 65 4.78 2.70 5.83
CA GLY A 65 5.14 2.29 4.48
C GLY A 65 6.40 2.99 3.95
N LEU A 66 6.55 4.30 4.19
CA LEU A 66 7.75 5.05 3.83
C LEU A 66 8.98 4.56 4.59
N ASN A 67 8.88 4.36 5.91
CA ASN A 67 9.98 3.82 6.71
C ASN A 67 10.39 2.43 6.25
N LYS A 68 9.43 1.56 5.92
CA LYS A 68 9.68 0.22 5.39
C LYS A 68 10.36 0.25 4.03
N SER A 69 9.97 1.18 3.18
CA SER A 69 10.46 1.29 1.80
C SER A 69 11.89 1.83 1.72
N LEU A 70 12.28 2.65 2.70
CA LEU A 70 13.59 3.29 2.83
C LEU A 70 14.59 2.52 3.70
N ALA A 71 14.14 1.48 4.42
CA ALA A 71 14.98 0.59 5.24
C ALA A 71 15.70 -0.45 4.37
#